data_AF-A0A3D0CBM9-F1
#
_entry.id   AF-A0A3D0CBM9-F1
#
_cell.length_a   1.000
_cell.length_b   1.000
_cell.length_c   1.000
_cell.angle_alpha   90.00
_cell.angle_beta   90.00
_cell.angle_gamma   90.00
#
_symmetry.space_group_name_H-M   'P 1'
#
loop_
_entity.id
_entity.type
_entity.pdbx_description
1 polymer ?
#
loop_
_entity_poly.entity_id
_entity_poly.type
_entity_poly.pdbx_seq_one_letter_code
_entity_poly.pdbx_strand_id
1 'polypeptide(L)'
;MSSVPKNKEELQRSIKVAFEKILADYSTIPYQMSRELGVTGSVKGTEISVSDTLSYLIGWGKLVLKWYGLKSKNQPVDFPDTGYKWNELGQLAQHFYSQYHHWPYDKLIDEFIVTTDRILVLIDSLDNQKLYGEVWFDKYTLGKMIQFNTSSPMMNMRSKVRKFKRLNVIK
;
A
#
# COMPACT_ATOMS: atom_id res chain seq x y z
N MET A 1 14.53 -10.51 9.07
CA MET A 1 13.13 -10.75 9.50
C MET A 1 12.53 -9.40 9.86
N SER A 2 11.49 -8.91 9.19
CA SER A 2 10.78 -7.71 9.68
C SER A 2 9.87 -8.14 10.82
N SER A 3 10.19 -7.74 12.05
CA SER A 3 9.26 -7.89 13.17
C SER A 3 7.96 -7.14 12.88
N VAL A 4 6.84 -7.67 13.38
CA VAL A 4 5.57 -6.96 13.39
C VAL A 4 5.71 -5.75 14.32
N PRO A 5 5.44 -4.51 13.86
CA PRO A 5 5.50 -3.32 14.71
C PRO A 5 4.51 -3.42 15.88
N LYS A 6 4.98 -3.12 17.08
CA LYS A 6 4.20 -3.24 18.34
C LYS A 6 3.83 -1.92 18.98
N ASN A 7 4.36 -0.81 18.46
CA ASN A 7 4.13 0.55 18.95
C ASN A 7 4.22 1.54 17.78
N LYS A 8 3.81 2.78 18.04
CA LYS A 8 3.78 3.92 17.11
C LYS A 8 5.13 4.12 16.43
N GLU A 9 6.21 4.12 17.20
CA GLU A 9 7.57 4.39 16.73
C GLU A 9 8.04 3.31 15.76
N GLU A 10 7.81 2.03 16.10
CA GLU A 10 8.10 0.90 15.23
C GLU A 10 7.25 0.92 13.95
N LEU A 11 5.98 1.33 14.03
CA LEU A 11 5.09 1.42 12.88
C LEU A 11 5.56 2.50 11.92
N GLN A 12 5.82 3.71 12.42
CA GLN A 12 6.34 4.83 11.62
C GLN A 12 7.67 4.44 10.98
N ARG A 13 8.60 3.84 11.75
CA ARG A 13 9.89 3.37 11.22
C ARG A 13 9.72 2.31 10.14
N SER A 14 8.83 1.34 10.36
CA SER A 14 8.56 0.27 9.39
C SER A 14 8.03 0.82 8.07
N ILE A 15 7.11 1.79 8.11
CA ILE A 15 6.56 2.44 6.93
C ILE A 15 7.62 3.27 6.22
N LYS A 16 8.33 4.17 6.93
CA LYS A 16 9.37 5.03 6.34
C LYS A 16 10.44 4.21 5.62
N VAL A 17 10.99 3.18 6.28
CA VAL A 17 12.03 2.33 5.68
C VAL A 17 11.51 1.54 4.47
N ALA A 18 10.29 1.01 4.53
CA ALA A 18 9.72 0.28 3.40
C ALA A 18 9.43 1.21 2.21
N PHE A 19 8.90 2.40 2.51
CA PHE A 19 8.59 3.45 1.54
C PHE A 19 9.83 3.98 0.84
N GLU A 20 10.85 4.45 1.58
CA GLU A 20 12.10 4.96 1.01
C GLU A 20 12.74 3.95 0.06
N LYS A 21 12.77 2.68 0.47
CA LYS A 21 13.40 1.61 -0.31
C LYS A 21 12.65 1.27 -1.59
N ILE A 22 11.31 1.24 -1.57
CA ILE A 22 10.54 0.94 -2.79
C ILE A 22 10.45 2.17 -3.70
N LEU A 23 10.35 3.37 -3.14
CA LEU A 23 10.36 4.62 -3.89
C LEU A 23 11.68 4.78 -4.66
N ALA A 24 12.82 4.51 -4.02
CA ALA A 24 14.12 4.51 -4.70
C ALA A 24 14.16 3.53 -5.87
N ASP A 25 13.55 2.34 -5.75
CA ASP A 25 13.45 1.39 -6.86
C ASP A 25 12.52 1.91 -7.97
N TYR A 26 11.40 2.56 -7.63
CA TYR A 26 10.50 3.17 -8.62
C TYR A 26 11.14 4.33 -9.40
N SER A 27 11.87 5.22 -8.73
CA SER A 27 12.51 6.38 -9.38
C SER A 27 13.56 6.01 -10.44
N THR A 28 14.01 4.75 -10.46
CA THR A 28 14.95 4.24 -11.48
C THR A 28 14.28 3.62 -12.70
N ILE A 29 12.97 3.36 -12.65
CA ILE A 29 12.23 2.74 -13.76
C ILE A 29 12.01 3.79 -14.86
N PRO A 30 12.46 3.56 -16.10
CA PRO A 30 12.16 4.46 -17.22
C PRO A 30 10.65 4.53 -17.46
N TYR A 31 10.16 5.71 -17.81
CA TYR A 31 8.72 5.94 -18.07
C TYR A 31 8.16 4.94 -19.08
N GLN A 32 8.88 4.65 -20.15
CA GLN A 32 8.44 3.73 -21.21
C GLN A 32 8.24 2.29 -20.70
N MET A 33 8.96 1.90 -19.64
CA MET A 33 8.86 0.56 -19.07
C MET A 33 7.81 0.45 -17.95
N SER A 34 7.26 1.57 -17.50
CA SER A 34 6.37 1.63 -16.33
C SER A 34 5.06 0.85 -16.51
N ARG A 35 4.62 0.66 -17.76
CA ARG A 35 3.39 -0.04 -18.14
C ARG A 35 3.64 -1.39 -18.80
N GLU A 36 4.90 -1.77 -19.03
CA GLU A 36 5.25 -3.09 -19.55
C GLU A 36 4.88 -4.17 -18.52
N LEU A 37 4.30 -5.27 -19.00
CA LEU A 37 3.99 -6.42 -18.16
C LEU A 37 5.27 -7.20 -17.83
N GLY A 38 5.33 -7.76 -16.62
CA GLY A 38 6.44 -8.61 -16.20
C GLY A 38 6.68 -8.64 -14.69
N VAL A 39 5.94 -7.84 -13.91
CA VAL A 39 5.93 -7.97 -12.46
C VAL A 39 4.96 -9.10 -12.08
N THR A 40 5.39 -10.05 -11.26
CA THR A 40 4.51 -11.15 -10.82
C THR A 40 3.30 -10.62 -10.03
N GLY A 41 2.10 -10.86 -10.56
CA GLY A 41 0.82 -10.46 -9.97
C GLY A 41 0.50 -11.17 -8.66
N SER A 42 -0.62 -10.79 -8.06
CA SER A 42 -1.12 -11.42 -6.81
C SER A 42 -1.85 -12.73 -7.08
N VAL A 43 -2.36 -12.94 -8.29
CA VAL A 43 -2.93 -14.21 -8.76
C VAL A 43 -1.83 -15.04 -9.43
N LYS A 44 -1.71 -16.32 -9.07
CA LYS A 44 -0.68 -17.21 -9.63
C LYS A 44 -0.78 -17.24 -11.16
N GLY A 45 0.36 -17.05 -11.83
CA GLY A 45 0.44 -17.05 -13.29
C GLY A 45 0.05 -15.73 -13.97
N THR A 46 -0.29 -14.69 -13.20
CA THR A 46 -0.57 -13.36 -13.75
C THR A 46 0.66 -12.46 -13.69
N GLU A 47 0.77 -11.58 -14.67
CA GLU A 47 1.73 -10.48 -14.68
C GLU A 47 0.98 -9.15 -14.65
N ILE A 48 1.58 -8.17 -13.99
CA ILE A 48 1.11 -6.79 -13.91
C ILE A 48 2.27 -5.86 -14.26
N SER A 49 1.97 -4.59 -14.50
CA SER A 49 2.98 -3.57 -14.73
C SER A 49 3.53 -2.98 -13.43
N VAL A 50 4.64 -2.24 -13.53
CA VAL A 50 5.16 -1.45 -12.39
C VAL A 50 4.13 -0.42 -11.93
N SER A 51 3.42 0.21 -12.86
CA SER A 51 2.35 1.18 -12.55
C SER A 51 1.17 0.55 -11.81
N ASP A 52 0.84 -0.72 -12.10
CA ASP A 52 -0.20 -1.44 -11.37
C ASP A 52 0.23 -1.72 -9.93
N THR A 53 1.53 -1.95 -9.68
CA THR A 53 2.03 -2.06 -8.30
C THR A 53 1.91 -0.77 -7.51
N LEU A 54 2.11 0.40 -8.14
CA LEU A 54 1.84 1.70 -7.49
C LEU A 54 0.35 1.86 -7.23
N SER A 55 -0.49 1.58 -8.22
CA SER A 55 -1.95 1.62 -8.11
C SER A 55 -2.47 0.76 -6.96
N TYR A 56 -1.92 -0.45 -6.80
CA TYR A 56 -2.17 -1.35 -5.68
C TYR A 56 -1.86 -0.69 -4.34
N LEU A 57 -0.64 -0.17 -4.17
CA LEU A 57 -0.18 0.42 -2.91
C LEU A 57 -0.96 1.68 -2.54
N ILE A 58 -1.26 2.53 -3.53
CA ILE A 58 -2.08 3.72 -3.37
C ILE A 58 -3.50 3.33 -2.93
N GLY A 59 -4.11 2.34 -3.59
CA GLY A 59 -5.46 1.86 -3.27
C GLY A 59 -5.59 1.42 -1.82
N TRP A 60 -4.69 0.54 -1.36
CA TRP A 60 -4.67 0.09 0.04
C TRP A 60 -4.41 1.22 1.03
N GLY A 61 -3.47 2.12 0.72
CA GLY A 61 -3.21 3.30 1.56
C GLY A 61 -4.42 4.21 1.69
N LYS A 62 -5.15 4.46 0.59
CA LYS A 62 -6.38 5.26 0.60
C LYS A 62 -7.51 4.58 1.38
N LEU A 63 -7.61 3.26 1.33
CA LEU A 63 -8.59 2.53 2.15
C LEU A 63 -8.34 2.71 3.65
N VAL A 64 -7.09 2.67 4.10
CA VAL A 64 -6.75 2.97 5.50
C VAL A 64 -7.26 4.36 5.92
N LEU A 65 -6.97 5.37 5.09
CA LEU A 65 -7.41 6.75 5.33
C LEU A 65 -8.94 6.86 5.33
N LYS A 66 -9.62 6.19 4.40
CA LYS A 66 -11.09 6.11 4.32
C LYS A 66 -11.67 5.49 5.58
N TRP A 67 -11.21 4.29 5.96
CA TRP A 67 -11.77 3.56 7.10
C TRP A 67 -11.59 4.36 8.40
N TYR A 68 -10.41 4.94 8.64
CA TYR A 68 -10.18 5.79 9.80
C TYR A 68 -11.04 7.06 9.76
N GLY A 69 -11.13 7.72 8.61
CA GLY A 69 -11.90 8.95 8.45
C GLY A 69 -13.40 8.77 8.69
N LEU A 70 -13.96 7.62 8.30
CA LEU A 70 -15.36 7.30 8.56
C LEU A 70 -15.58 6.87 10.02
N LYS A 71 -14.76 5.96 10.56
CA LYS A 71 -14.88 5.53 11.97
C LYS A 71 -14.72 6.67 12.96
N SER A 72 -13.78 7.59 12.73
CA SER A 72 -13.58 8.76 13.60
C SER A 72 -14.76 9.74 13.60
N LYS A 73 -15.62 9.66 12.57
CA LYS A 73 -16.88 10.41 12.47
C LYS A 73 -18.10 9.60 12.89
N ASN A 74 -17.91 8.42 13.48
CA ASN A 74 -18.98 7.46 13.81
C ASN A 74 -19.88 7.09 12.61
N GLN A 75 -19.30 7.09 11.40
CA GLN A 75 -20.01 6.69 10.18
C GLN A 75 -19.82 5.19 9.90
N PRO A 76 -20.81 4.52 9.29
CA PRO A 76 -20.66 3.14 8.84
C PRO A 76 -19.46 2.97 7.90
N VAL A 77 -18.76 1.84 8.03
CA VAL A 77 -17.59 1.50 7.20
C VAL A 77 -17.73 0.09 6.68
N ASP A 78 -17.74 -0.05 5.36
CA ASP A 78 -17.64 -1.34 4.70
C ASP A 78 -16.17 -1.78 4.62
N PHE A 79 -15.93 -3.03 4.98
CA PHE A 79 -14.61 -3.65 4.93
C PHE A 79 -14.62 -4.89 4.02
N PRO A 80 -13.63 -5.05 3.13
CA PRO A 80 -12.52 -4.13 2.83
C PRO A 80 -12.96 -2.84 2.10
N ASP A 81 -14.03 -2.91 1.31
CA ASP A 81 -14.62 -1.73 0.68
C ASP A 81 -16.09 -2.01 0.28
N THR A 82 -16.85 -0.96 -0.03
CA THR A 82 -18.24 -1.07 -0.45
C THR A 82 -18.34 -1.95 -1.71
N GLY A 83 -19.14 -3.02 -1.63
CA GLY A 83 -19.32 -3.96 -2.73
C GLY A 83 -18.25 -5.06 -2.83
N TYR A 84 -17.29 -5.12 -1.90
CA TYR A 84 -16.23 -6.14 -1.88
C TYR A 84 -16.18 -6.88 -0.55
N LYS A 85 -15.90 -8.19 -0.60
CA LYS A 85 -15.66 -9.04 0.56
C LYS A 85 -14.16 -9.37 0.72
N TRP A 86 -13.78 -9.84 1.91
CA TRP A 86 -12.38 -10.23 2.20
C TRP A 86 -11.84 -11.39 1.35
N ASN A 87 -12.70 -12.21 0.76
CA ASN A 87 -12.30 -13.24 -0.20
C ASN A 87 -12.19 -12.72 -1.65
N GLU A 88 -12.47 -11.43 -1.89
CA GLU A 88 -12.50 -10.79 -3.21
C GLU A 88 -11.38 -9.76 -3.39
N LEU A 89 -10.31 -9.81 -2.57
CA LEU A 89 -9.22 -8.83 -2.62
C LEU A 89 -8.51 -8.76 -3.99
N GLY A 90 -8.54 -9.86 -4.74
CA GLY A 90 -8.06 -9.87 -6.12
C GLY A 90 -8.88 -8.95 -7.03
N GLN A 91 -10.21 -8.96 -6.90
CA GLN A 91 -11.10 -8.07 -7.67
C GLN A 91 -10.96 -6.63 -7.22
N LEU A 92 -10.84 -6.39 -5.92
CA LEU A 92 -10.58 -5.05 -5.39
C LEU A 92 -9.23 -4.49 -5.87
N ALA A 93 -8.20 -5.33 -5.99
CA ALA A 93 -6.94 -4.93 -6.61
C ALA A 93 -7.10 -4.55 -8.10
N GLN A 94 -7.91 -5.30 -8.87
CA GLN A 94 -8.22 -4.94 -10.27
C GLN A 94 -8.97 -3.61 -10.37
N HIS A 95 -9.84 -3.30 -9.41
CA HIS A 95 -10.50 -2.00 -9.32
C HIS A 95 -9.48 -0.87 -9.16
N PHE A 96 -8.48 -1.04 -8.30
CA PHE A 96 -7.40 -0.05 -8.17
C PHE A 96 -6.64 0.14 -9.49
N TYR A 97 -6.29 -0.93 -10.20
CA TYR A 97 -5.61 -0.83 -11.49
C TYR A 97 -6.43 -0.03 -12.50
N SER A 98 -7.75 -0.29 -12.54
CA SER A 98 -8.69 0.40 -13.42
C SER A 98 -8.80 1.89 -13.09
N GLN A 99 -8.86 2.25 -11.80
CA GLN A 99 -8.94 3.64 -11.35
C GLN A 99 -7.76 4.50 -11.82
N TYR A 100 -6.58 3.90 -11.90
CA TYR A 100 -5.33 4.57 -12.23
C TYR A 100 -4.79 4.20 -13.63
N HIS A 101 -5.60 3.55 -14.46
CA HIS A 101 -5.15 2.97 -15.74
C HIS A 101 -4.52 4.01 -16.67
N HIS A 102 -5.14 5.18 -16.78
CA HIS A 102 -4.71 6.27 -17.67
C HIS A 102 -3.76 7.26 -17.01
N TRP A 103 -3.37 7.06 -15.74
CA TRP A 103 -2.47 7.98 -15.06
C TRP A 103 -1.03 7.80 -15.56
N PRO A 104 -0.31 8.90 -15.82
CA PRO A 104 1.12 8.83 -16.15
C PRO A 104 1.94 8.45 -14.91
N TYR A 105 3.11 7.84 -15.15
CA TYR A 105 3.90 7.21 -14.10
C TYR A 105 4.37 8.17 -12.99
N ASP A 106 4.77 9.39 -13.36
CA ASP A 106 5.14 10.45 -12.43
C ASP A 106 3.98 10.80 -11.48
N LYS A 107 2.74 10.89 -12.01
CA LYS A 107 1.56 11.15 -11.18
C LYS A 107 1.21 10.01 -10.23
N LEU A 108 1.51 8.77 -10.60
CA LEU A 108 1.37 7.64 -9.67
C LEU A 108 2.41 7.71 -8.54
N ILE A 109 3.64 8.10 -8.85
CA ILE A 109 4.68 8.30 -7.84
C ILE A 109 4.28 9.43 -6.90
N ASP A 110 3.86 10.59 -7.42
CA ASP A 110 3.39 11.73 -6.63
C ASP A 110 2.25 11.32 -5.69
N GLU A 111 1.24 10.61 -6.21
CA GLU A 111 0.10 10.16 -5.42
C GLU A 111 0.49 9.13 -4.35
N PHE A 112 1.46 8.26 -4.65
CA PHE A 112 1.99 7.31 -3.68
C PHE A 112 2.74 8.01 -2.55
N ILE A 113 3.51 9.05 -2.85
CA ILE A 113 4.17 9.91 -1.85
C ILE A 113 3.12 10.57 -0.97
N VAL A 114 2.17 11.31 -1.57
CA VAL A 114 1.11 12.01 -0.85
C VAL A 114 0.27 11.07 0.02
N THR A 115 -0.10 9.89 -0.51
CA THR A 115 -0.86 8.90 0.24
C THR A 115 -0.07 8.40 1.45
N THR A 116 1.21 8.11 1.29
CA THR A 116 2.07 7.63 2.39
C THR A 116 2.28 8.71 3.44
N ASP A 117 2.52 9.96 3.05
CA ASP A 117 2.67 11.08 3.96
C ASP A 117 1.41 11.32 4.79
N ARG A 118 0.23 11.26 4.16
CA ARG A 118 -1.05 11.36 4.88
C ARG A 118 -1.24 10.26 5.92
N ILE A 119 -0.77 9.05 5.65
CA ILE A 119 -0.79 7.96 6.63
C ILE A 119 0.19 8.23 7.78
N LEU A 120 1.39 8.73 7.48
CA LEU A 120 2.36 9.08 8.53
C LEU A 120 1.85 10.22 9.42
N VAL A 121 1.21 11.24 8.85
CA VAL A 121 0.53 12.32 9.59
C VAL A 121 -0.60 11.76 10.44
N LEU A 122 -1.41 10.83 9.91
CA LEU A 122 -2.44 10.15 10.70
C LEU A 122 -1.84 9.43 11.90
N ILE A 123 -0.81 8.60 11.69
CA ILE A 123 -0.14 7.89 12.79
C ILE A 123 0.44 8.89 13.81
N ASP A 124 1.01 10.00 13.35
CA ASP A 124 1.59 11.01 14.21
C ASP A 124 0.55 11.70 15.11
N SER A 125 -0.67 11.89 14.60
CA SER A 125 -1.79 12.46 15.37
C SER A 125 -2.37 11.53 16.46
N LEU A 126 -1.91 10.28 16.53
CA LEU A 126 -2.42 9.24 17.43
C LEU A 126 -1.35 8.84 18.46
N ASP A 127 -1.79 8.38 19.62
CA ASP A 127 -0.92 7.78 20.64
C ASP A 127 -0.87 6.26 20.53
N ASN A 128 -0.01 5.64 21.34
CA ASN A 128 0.14 4.19 21.39
C ASN A 128 -1.16 3.47 21.83
N GLN A 129 -1.96 4.09 22.70
CA GLN A 129 -3.22 3.50 23.16
C GLN A 129 -4.23 3.40 22.00
N LYS A 130 -4.40 4.45 21.20
CA LYS A 130 -5.29 4.43 20.03
C LYS A 130 -4.82 3.49 18.93
N LEU A 131 -3.50 3.35 18.75
CA LEU A 131 -2.93 2.50 17.70
C LEU A 131 -2.87 1.02 18.10
N TYR A 132 -2.60 0.72 19.37
CA TYR A 132 -2.23 -0.63 19.83
C TYR A 132 -2.91 -1.09 21.13
N GLY A 133 -3.58 -0.20 21.85
CA GLY A 133 -4.21 -0.52 23.14
C GLY A 133 -5.55 -1.23 23.03
N GLU A 134 -6.23 -1.14 21.89
CA GLU A 134 -7.56 -1.71 21.69
C GLU A 134 -7.73 -2.39 20.32
N VAL A 135 -8.67 -3.32 20.28
CA VAL A 135 -9.15 -3.92 19.04
C VAL A 135 -9.92 -2.87 18.25
N TRP A 136 -9.50 -2.63 17.01
CA TRP A 136 -10.09 -1.61 16.14
C TRP A 136 -10.99 -2.20 15.05
N PHE A 137 -10.65 -3.37 14.52
CA PHE A 137 -11.48 -4.11 13.56
C PHE A 137 -11.29 -5.62 13.73
N ASP A 138 -12.39 -6.35 13.93
CA ASP A 138 -12.41 -7.78 14.27
C ASP A 138 -11.53 -8.10 15.49
N LYS A 139 -10.30 -8.55 15.29
CA LYS A 139 -9.29 -8.82 16.33
C LYS A 139 -8.02 -7.97 16.21
N TYR A 140 -7.99 -7.07 15.23
CA TYR A 140 -6.81 -6.30 14.86
C TYR A 140 -6.86 -4.89 15.44
N THR A 141 -5.72 -4.44 15.98
CA THR A 141 -5.52 -3.04 16.36
C THR A 141 -5.42 -2.15 15.12
N LEU A 142 -5.61 -0.84 15.28
CA LEU A 142 -5.48 0.11 14.17
C LEU A 142 -4.07 0.08 13.58
N GLY A 143 -3.03 0.07 14.42
CA GLY A 143 -1.64 -0.02 13.98
C GLY A 143 -1.39 -1.28 13.15
N LYS A 144 -2.05 -2.40 13.48
CA LYS A 144 -1.96 -3.63 12.70
C LYS A 144 -2.66 -3.51 11.35
N MET A 145 -3.84 -2.89 11.31
CA MET A 145 -4.56 -2.61 10.06
C MET A 145 -3.76 -1.69 9.14
N ILE A 146 -3.13 -0.64 9.68
CA ILE A 146 -2.25 0.26 8.92
C ILE A 146 -1.06 -0.53 8.36
N GLN A 147 -0.38 -1.33 9.19
CA GLN A 147 0.76 -2.14 8.76
C GLN A 147 0.40 -3.06 7.57
N PHE A 148 -0.73 -3.77 7.64
CA PHE A 148 -1.18 -4.70 6.60
C PHE A 148 -1.41 -4.02 5.25
N ASN A 149 -1.67 -2.72 5.23
CA ASN A 149 -2.01 -1.95 4.04
C ASN A 149 -0.90 -0.97 3.63
N THR A 150 0.26 -0.98 4.31
CA THR A 150 1.39 -0.08 4.03
C THR A 150 2.72 -0.82 4.00
N SER A 151 3.45 -0.89 5.12
CA SER A 151 4.82 -1.42 5.13
C SER A 151 4.90 -2.88 4.66
N SER A 152 3.92 -3.71 5.01
CA SER A 152 3.84 -5.10 4.55
C SER A 152 3.73 -5.23 3.02
N PRO A 153 2.73 -4.64 2.34
CA PRO A 153 2.65 -4.71 0.90
C PRO A 153 3.78 -3.95 0.19
N MET A 154 4.31 -2.85 0.73
CA MET A 154 5.50 -2.18 0.19
C MET A 154 6.70 -3.13 0.15
N MET A 155 7.00 -3.83 1.25
CA MET A 155 8.09 -4.81 1.29
C MET A 155 7.88 -5.96 0.30
N ASN A 156 6.64 -6.46 0.18
CA ASN A 156 6.30 -7.51 -0.77
C ASN A 156 6.49 -7.04 -2.22
N MET A 157 5.88 -5.91 -2.60
CA MET A 157 5.95 -5.37 -3.96
C MET A 157 7.38 -5.00 -4.34
N ARG A 158 8.17 -4.47 -3.41
CA ARG A 158 9.58 -4.19 -3.68
C ARG A 158 10.35 -5.41 -4.18
N SER A 159 10.14 -6.58 -3.58
CA SER A 159 10.80 -7.82 -4.02
C SER A 159 10.45 -8.18 -5.48
N LYS A 160 9.20 -7.96 -5.87
CA LYS A 160 8.68 -8.22 -7.22
C LYS A 160 9.20 -7.20 -8.22
N VAL A 161 9.17 -5.90 -7.87
CA VAL A 161 9.72 -4.80 -8.68
C VAL A 161 11.21 -4.99 -8.92
N ARG A 162 11.98 -5.35 -7.89
CA ARG A 162 13.42 -5.65 -8.06
C ARG A 162 13.68 -6.86 -8.95
N LYS A 163 12.80 -7.86 -8.94
CA LYS A 163 12.90 -8.97 -9.89
C LYS A 163 12.68 -8.49 -11.32
N PHE A 164 11.64 -7.67 -11.55
CA PHE A 164 11.39 -7.04 -12.86
C PHE A 164 12.58 -6.20 -13.33
N LYS A 165 13.15 -5.35 -12.46
CA LYS A 165 14.36 -4.57 -12.76
C LYS A 165 15.52 -5.43 -13.25
N ARG A 166 15.83 -6.52 -12.54
CA ARG A 166 16.93 -7.43 -12.91
C ARG A 166 16.70 -8.09 -14.27
N LEU A 167 15.48 -8.57 -14.53
CA LEU A 167 15.14 -9.22 -15.80
C LEU A 167 15.21 -8.26 -16.99
N ASN A 168 15.02 -6.97 -16.74
CA ASN A 168 15.03 -5.91 -17.75
C ASN A 168 16.31 -5.06 -17.73
N VAL A 169 17.35 -5.46 -16.98
CA VAL A 169 18.64 -4.77 -16.90
C VAL A 169 18.52 -3.29 -16.48
N ILE A 170 17.52 -2.97 -15.64
CA ILE A 170 17.34 -1.63 -15.06
C ILE A 170 18.20 -1.52 -13.80
N LYS A 171 19.05 -0.48 -13.73
CA LYS A 171 19.96 -0.21 -12.60
C LYS A 171 19.20 0.07 -11.30
#